data_AF-A0A388JSF4-F1
#
_entry.id   AF-A0A388JSF4-F1
#
_cell.length_a   1.000
_cell.length_b   1.000
_cell.length_c   1.000
_cell.angle_alpha   90.00
_cell.angle_beta   90.00
_cell.angle_gamma   90.00
#
_symmetry.space_group_name_H-M   'P 1'
#
loop_
_entity.id
_entity.type
_entity.pdbx_description
1 polymer ?
#
loop_
_entity_poly.entity_id
_entity_poly.type
_entity_poly.pdbx_seq_one_letter_code
_entity_poly.pdbx_strand_id
1 'polypeptide(L)'
;MPNSAAYDGSAQPLIPGKEVYHDDCEREEVRLNVPENDDELYFQVDDDKSDVDTDIHLLPDIDSPTHRRFSRVMSLPTVLTHTRSGRQRDYREGSGELEKNHRSSVHQIRTGLRILHLDDSRISWAFLSWTVGLLMIVVIPSLRFIFVHPLDDKDPSTSPLPFRLVIFILEFLLSAVSFVCFHRMLRKHGLQGVLFLDAVHDEPYELRQAYEKSLRSVMRLLFKFTCPAFVLHVIQKALMYAYVPLAPFPITTGHWRVDLGVVFVTTSLAWLFQTTTFLFVCVIFWKICSLQVFKMRHYSFQLQKYDDSSKLFFAYSRIIRGLGIISHRFRGFLSLSGTIIVLGSLASMYTVVQARKGNLTFVSTGELAVCNCLYLMGGGLCLRSASRIAHQHRRIVKQACTMHAISSYGCGHVSPCSTPPASVPAKAASPRPAHFTAVQDATLARIESACERQEEWCQRAALVGFLSQTTAGISIYGFVLDRAFVHTSFGALCTTTWFILGRSLGA
;
A
#
# COMPACT_ATOMS: atom_id res chain seq x y z
N MET A 1 -45.77 -19.18 -19.34
CA MET A 1 -46.98 -18.33 -19.31
C MET A 1 -48.18 -19.19 -18.97
N PRO A 2 -49.13 -18.79 -18.10
CA PRO A 2 -49.09 -17.71 -17.11
C PRO A 2 -49.64 -18.08 -15.70
N ASN A 3 -49.36 -17.21 -14.72
CA ASN A 3 -50.23 -16.64 -13.65
C ASN A 3 -50.98 -17.57 -12.65
N SER A 4 -50.69 -17.50 -11.35
CA SER A 4 -51.09 -16.46 -10.35
C SER A 4 -52.47 -16.72 -9.72
N ALA A 5 -52.49 -16.93 -8.39
CA ALA A 5 -53.61 -16.56 -7.54
C ALA A 5 -53.10 -16.26 -6.10
N ALA A 6 -53.49 -15.09 -5.62
CA ALA A 6 -53.22 -14.51 -4.31
C ALA A 6 -54.43 -14.72 -3.36
N TYR A 7 -54.37 -14.07 -2.19
CA TYR A 7 -55.35 -13.91 -1.09
C TYR A 7 -55.17 -14.89 0.08
N ASP A 8 -55.26 -14.53 1.36
CA ASP A 8 -55.37 -13.28 2.14
C ASP A 8 -55.44 -13.73 3.62
N GLY A 9 -55.26 -12.84 4.61
CA GLY A 9 -55.71 -13.14 5.98
C GLY A 9 -54.80 -12.69 7.13
N SER A 10 -55.11 -11.50 7.64
CA SER A 10 -54.62 -10.87 8.86
C SER A 10 -55.06 -11.60 10.16
N ALA A 11 -54.20 -11.62 11.19
CA ALA A 11 -54.51 -11.39 12.63
C ALA A 11 -53.52 -12.10 13.60
N GLN A 12 -52.78 -11.31 14.39
CA GLN A 12 -52.25 -11.65 15.75
C GLN A 12 -53.41 -11.59 16.78
N PRO A 13 -53.28 -11.95 18.09
CA PRO A 13 -52.07 -12.22 18.91
C PRO A 13 -52.18 -13.46 19.88
N LEU A 14 -51.09 -13.85 20.58
CA LEU A 14 -51.09 -14.24 22.02
C LEU A 14 -49.67 -14.68 22.50
N ILE A 15 -49.25 -14.16 23.66
CA ILE A 15 -48.13 -14.55 24.56
C ILE A 15 -48.81 -15.26 25.77
N PRO A 16 -48.31 -16.35 26.42
CA PRO A 16 -47.18 -16.28 27.36
C PRO A 16 -46.34 -17.57 27.63
N GLY A 17 -45.19 -17.38 28.28
CA GLY A 17 -44.42 -18.44 28.93
C GLY A 17 -43.13 -17.92 29.57
N LYS A 18 -43.03 -18.02 30.89
CA LYS A 18 -42.06 -17.36 31.80
C LYS A 18 -41.24 -18.48 32.45
N GLU A 19 -39.91 -18.40 32.45
CA GLU A 19 -39.07 -19.18 33.37
C GLU A 19 -37.96 -18.30 33.98
N VAL A 20 -37.76 -18.52 35.27
CA VAL A 20 -36.94 -17.82 36.25
C VAL A 20 -35.78 -18.74 36.60
N TYR A 21 -34.54 -18.27 36.80
CA TYR A 21 -33.65 -18.82 37.83
C TYR A 21 -32.49 -17.87 38.22
N HIS A 22 -32.46 -17.61 39.53
CA HIS A 22 -31.41 -17.26 40.50
C HIS A 22 -30.15 -16.43 40.20
N ASP A 23 -29.98 -15.48 41.13
CA ASP A 23 -28.83 -14.68 41.53
C ASP A 23 -27.92 -15.49 42.49
N ASP A 24 -26.60 -15.37 42.36
CA ASP A 24 -25.65 -15.66 43.44
C ASP A 24 -24.39 -14.81 43.30
N CYS A 25 -23.96 -14.29 44.44
CA CYS A 25 -23.02 -13.21 44.64
C CYS A 25 -21.73 -13.79 45.25
N GLU A 26 -20.56 -13.59 44.62
CA GLU A 26 -19.29 -13.66 45.36
C GLU A 26 -18.32 -12.54 44.93
N ARG A 27 -17.81 -11.88 45.96
CA ARG A 27 -16.96 -10.69 45.98
C ARG A 27 -15.58 -11.15 46.43
N GLU A 28 -14.55 -10.95 45.61
CA GLU A 28 -13.16 -11.03 46.08
C GLU A 28 -12.44 -9.70 45.80
N GLU A 29 -12.18 -8.97 46.88
CA GLU A 29 -11.31 -7.79 46.90
C GLU A 29 -9.84 -8.24 46.84
N VAL A 30 -9.06 -7.72 45.89
CA VAL A 30 -7.59 -7.73 45.99
C VAL A 30 -7.08 -6.30 45.82
N ARG A 31 -6.61 -5.72 46.93
CA ARG A 31 -5.92 -4.42 46.98
C ARG A 31 -4.48 -4.53 46.47
N LEU A 32 -4.13 -3.48 45.72
CA LEU A 32 -2.82 -2.93 45.31
C LEU A 32 -1.53 -3.53 45.91
N ASN A 33 -0.54 -3.70 45.03
CA ASN A 33 0.81 -3.16 45.27
C ASN A 33 1.45 -2.67 43.96
N VAL A 34 1.91 -1.41 44.00
CA VAL A 34 2.67 -0.70 42.96
C VAL A 34 4.15 -0.75 43.35
N PRO A 35 5.06 -0.92 42.38
CA PRO A 35 6.28 -0.14 42.39
C PRO A 35 6.30 0.79 41.16
N GLU A 36 6.47 2.07 41.44
CA GLU A 36 6.93 3.08 40.48
C GLU A 36 8.29 2.65 39.93
N ASN A 37 8.44 2.69 38.61
CA ASN A 37 9.71 3.04 38.00
C ASN A 37 9.39 3.73 36.68
N ASP A 38 9.72 5.01 36.65
CA ASP A 38 9.84 5.84 35.47
C ASP A 38 10.97 5.32 34.58
N ASP A 39 10.73 5.23 33.27
CA ASP A 39 11.63 5.67 32.18
C ASP A 39 11.28 5.02 30.82
N GLU A 40 11.31 5.86 29.77
CA GLU A 40 11.39 5.58 28.33
C GLU A 40 10.36 4.65 27.64
N LEU A 41 9.36 5.23 26.95
CA LEU A 41 8.61 4.53 25.90
C LEU A 41 9.08 4.97 24.50
N TYR A 42 10.07 4.23 23.97
CA TYR A 42 10.51 4.32 22.58
C TYR A 42 9.46 3.74 21.62
N PHE A 43 9.26 4.42 20.48
CA PHE A 43 8.40 3.98 19.39
C PHE A 43 9.06 2.82 18.63
N GLN A 44 8.83 1.59 19.07
CA GLN A 44 9.28 0.40 18.35
C GLN A 44 8.28 0.04 17.24
N VAL A 45 8.73 0.13 16.00
CA VAL A 45 8.02 -0.39 14.83
C VAL A 45 8.47 -1.83 14.65
N ASP A 46 7.68 -2.77 15.14
CA ASP A 46 7.83 -4.18 14.79
C ASP A 46 7.18 -4.42 13.42
N ASP A 47 8.05 -4.52 12.40
CA ASP A 47 7.77 -5.20 11.13
C ASP A 47 8.21 -6.67 11.29
N ASP A 48 7.52 -7.45 12.12
CA ASP A 48 7.51 -8.91 11.97
C ASP A 48 6.37 -9.53 12.82
N LYS A 49 5.22 -9.73 12.20
CA LYS A 49 4.36 -10.87 12.51
C LYS A 49 3.43 -11.18 11.33
N SER A 50 3.54 -12.43 10.91
CA SER A 50 2.60 -13.15 10.07
C SER A 50 1.26 -13.31 10.79
N ASP A 51 0.23 -12.61 10.33
CA ASP A 51 -1.19 -12.90 10.61
C ASP A 51 -1.87 -12.89 9.23
N VAL A 52 -2.17 -14.02 8.58
CA VAL A 52 -3.19 -15.05 8.89
C VAL A 52 -4.47 -14.42 9.41
N ASP A 53 -5.53 -14.56 8.61
CA ASP A 53 -6.90 -14.17 8.90
C ASP A 53 -7.31 -14.52 10.33
N THR A 54 -7.80 -13.55 11.10
CA THR A 54 -9.04 -13.71 11.86
C THR A 54 -9.66 -12.34 12.18
N ASP A 55 -11.00 -12.35 12.22
CA ASP A 55 -11.89 -11.41 12.92
C ASP A 55 -12.48 -10.20 12.18
N ILE A 56 -13.56 -10.56 11.48
CA ILE A 56 -14.84 -9.86 11.41
C ILE A 56 -15.48 -9.84 12.83
N HIS A 57 -16.12 -8.70 13.17
CA HIS A 57 -16.94 -8.40 14.36
C HIS A 57 -16.23 -8.33 15.72
N LEU A 58 -16.03 -7.11 16.24
CA LEU A 58 -16.63 -6.62 17.49
C LEU A 58 -16.30 -5.12 17.67
N LEU A 59 -17.33 -4.29 17.88
CA LEU A 59 -17.17 -3.07 18.68
C LEU A 59 -16.88 -3.50 20.13
N PRO A 60 -16.09 -2.73 20.89
CA PRO A 60 -16.45 -2.59 22.30
C PRO A 60 -16.46 -1.14 22.77
N ASP A 61 -17.58 -0.87 23.43
CA ASP A 61 -17.87 -0.02 24.59
C ASP A 61 -16.99 1.16 24.98
N ILE A 62 -17.68 2.29 25.07
CA ILE A 62 -17.27 3.54 25.70
C ILE A 62 -17.51 3.38 27.20
N ASP A 63 -16.58 2.79 27.94
CA ASP A 63 -16.37 3.04 29.39
C ASP A 63 -15.21 2.20 29.97
N SER A 64 -13.98 2.50 29.54
CA SER A 64 -12.76 1.94 30.13
C SER A 64 -12.08 2.95 31.07
N PRO A 65 -11.65 2.57 32.29
CA PRO A 65 -11.05 3.46 33.30
C PRO A 65 -9.73 4.11 32.86
N THR A 66 -9.19 3.71 31.72
CA THR A 66 -7.98 4.26 31.08
C THR A 66 -8.15 5.74 30.68
N HIS A 67 -9.38 6.19 30.38
CA HIS A 67 -9.65 7.56 29.95
C HIS A 67 -9.56 8.59 31.10
N ARG A 68 -9.75 8.18 32.37
CA ARG A 68 -9.67 9.08 33.53
C ARG A 68 -8.24 9.36 34.02
N ARG A 69 -7.24 8.58 33.62
CA ARG A 69 -5.83 8.88 33.92
C ARG A 69 -5.22 9.87 32.93
N PHE A 70 -5.71 9.91 31.69
CA PHE A 70 -5.21 10.81 30.65
C PHE A 70 -5.59 12.28 30.89
N SER A 71 -6.75 12.53 31.51
CA SER A 71 -7.21 13.90 31.84
C SER A 71 -6.49 14.54 33.03
N ARG A 72 -5.89 13.73 33.93
CA ARG A 72 -5.28 14.24 35.17
C ARG A 72 -3.83 14.72 35.00
N VAL A 73 -3.14 14.26 33.96
CA VAL A 73 -1.75 14.69 33.65
C VAL A 73 -1.73 16.06 32.94
N MET A 74 -2.86 16.51 32.39
CA MET A 74 -2.94 17.74 31.60
C MET A 74 -3.39 18.98 32.40
N SER A 75 -3.62 18.83 33.71
CA SER A 75 -3.97 19.92 34.62
C SER A 75 -2.87 20.13 35.67
N LEU A 76 -1.73 20.68 35.27
CA LEU A 76 -0.80 21.30 36.22
C LEU A 76 -0.47 22.73 35.73
N PRO A 77 -0.72 23.77 36.54
CA PRO A 77 -0.58 25.14 36.09
C PRO A 77 0.88 25.64 36.20
N THR A 78 1.32 26.27 35.10
CA THR A 78 2.13 27.50 35.09
C THR A 78 3.52 27.48 35.75
N VAL A 79 4.51 26.92 35.07
CA VAL A 79 5.92 27.40 35.12
C VAL A 79 6.50 27.34 33.70
N LEU A 80 6.26 28.39 32.90
CA LEU A 80 6.50 28.36 31.45
C LEU A 80 7.20 29.63 30.97
N THR A 81 8.50 29.73 31.24
CA THR A 81 9.39 30.64 30.48
C THR A 81 10.79 30.08 30.21
N HIS A 82 11.26 29.01 30.88
CA HIS A 82 12.63 28.51 30.69
C HIS A 82 12.77 27.23 29.83
N THR A 83 11.70 26.46 29.61
CA THR A 83 11.75 25.17 28.87
C THR A 83 11.53 25.30 27.36
N ARG A 84 11.06 26.46 26.87
CA ARG A 84 10.81 26.68 25.43
C ARG A 84 12.12 26.75 24.63
N SER A 85 13.21 27.21 25.24
CA SER A 85 14.53 27.28 24.58
C SER A 85 15.19 25.90 24.42
N GLY A 86 14.97 24.97 25.35
CA GLY A 86 15.51 23.60 25.28
C GLY A 86 14.80 22.74 24.23
N ARG A 87 13.46 22.69 24.28
CA ARG A 87 12.65 21.92 23.33
C ARG A 87 12.85 22.39 21.88
N GLN A 88 12.98 23.70 21.67
CA GLN A 88 13.21 24.27 20.35
C GLN A 88 14.66 24.09 19.87
N ARG A 89 15.63 23.87 20.77
CA ARG A 89 17.00 23.44 20.44
C ARG A 89 17.03 21.97 20.05
N ASP A 90 16.39 21.08 20.81
CA ASP A 90 16.29 19.65 20.48
C ASP A 90 15.60 19.41 19.13
N TYR A 91 14.51 20.14 18.83
CA TYR A 91 13.87 20.07 17.51
C TYR A 91 14.79 20.57 16.38
N ARG A 92 15.65 21.56 16.65
CA ARG A 92 16.53 22.16 15.64
C ARG A 92 17.78 21.30 15.41
N GLU A 93 18.34 20.72 16.46
CA GLU A 93 19.44 19.74 16.39
C GLU A 93 18.94 18.44 15.74
N GLY A 94 17.81 17.90 16.17
CA GLY A 94 17.19 16.72 15.56
C GLY A 94 16.80 16.92 14.09
N SER A 95 16.32 18.10 13.71
CA SER A 95 16.04 18.42 12.30
C SER A 95 17.31 18.47 11.45
N GLY A 96 18.42 19.00 12.00
CA GLY A 96 19.72 19.04 11.33
C GLY A 96 20.36 17.65 11.17
N GLU A 97 20.22 16.77 12.16
CA GLU A 97 20.66 15.38 12.05
C GLU A 97 19.83 14.59 11.04
N LEU A 98 18.51 14.78 11.06
CA LEU A 98 17.59 14.15 10.11
C LEU A 98 17.89 14.58 8.66
N GLU A 99 18.30 15.84 8.44
CA GLU A 99 18.77 16.31 7.14
C GLU A 99 20.03 15.60 6.63
N LYS A 100 20.99 15.40 7.52
CA LYS A 100 22.22 14.67 7.21
C LYS A 100 21.92 13.22 6.87
N ASN A 101 21.11 12.55 7.70
CA ASN A 101 20.72 11.15 7.50
C ASN A 101 19.86 10.97 6.24
N HIS A 102 18.99 11.93 5.95
CA HIS A 102 18.21 11.96 4.72
C HIS A 102 19.11 12.04 3.47
N ARG A 103 20.08 12.96 3.46
CA ARG A 103 21.04 13.08 2.35
C ARG A 103 21.86 11.80 2.17
N SER A 104 22.27 11.16 3.27
CA SER A 104 22.96 9.86 3.26
C SER A 104 22.08 8.76 2.66
N SER A 105 20.80 8.70 3.03
CA SER A 105 19.85 7.69 2.52
C SER A 105 19.59 7.83 1.01
N VAL A 106 19.46 9.06 0.52
CA VAL A 106 19.36 9.35 -0.92
C VAL A 106 20.65 8.97 -1.63
N HIS A 107 21.80 9.24 -1.00
CA HIS A 107 23.09 8.84 -1.54
C HIS A 107 23.21 7.31 -1.62
N GLN A 108 22.76 6.55 -0.62
CA GLN A 108 22.74 5.09 -0.66
C GLN A 108 21.89 4.55 -1.81
N ILE A 109 20.69 5.11 -2.03
CA ILE A 109 19.85 4.72 -3.16
C ILE A 109 20.57 5.06 -4.47
N ARG A 110 21.14 6.26 -4.60
CA ARG A 110 21.90 6.67 -5.78
C ARG A 110 23.12 5.77 -6.05
N THR A 111 23.85 5.40 -5.01
CA THR A 111 24.96 4.45 -5.10
C THR A 111 24.44 3.07 -5.51
N GLY A 112 23.28 2.67 -5.00
CA GLY A 112 22.53 1.50 -5.48
C GLY A 112 22.24 1.56 -6.98
N LEU A 113 21.61 2.63 -7.47
CA LEU A 113 21.38 2.83 -8.91
C LEU A 113 22.69 2.72 -9.70
N ARG A 114 23.79 3.29 -9.18
CA ARG A 114 25.09 3.23 -9.84
C ARG A 114 25.64 1.80 -9.89
N ILE A 115 25.51 1.04 -8.80
CA ILE A 115 25.90 -0.38 -8.73
C ILE A 115 25.06 -1.21 -9.72
N LEU A 116 23.76 -0.91 -9.83
CA LEU A 116 22.89 -1.56 -10.80
C LEU A 116 23.01 -0.96 -12.23
N HIS A 117 23.94 -0.04 -12.49
CA HIS A 117 24.13 0.64 -13.78
C HIS A 117 22.88 1.38 -14.34
N LEU A 118 21.93 1.80 -13.48
CA LEU A 118 20.77 2.63 -13.84
C LEU A 118 20.93 4.13 -13.54
N ASP A 119 22.16 4.61 -13.32
CA ASP A 119 22.42 6.04 -13.02
C ASP A 119 22.39 6.90 -14.29
N ASP A 120 21.47 7.86 -14.34
CA ASP A 120 21.23 8.79 -15.46
C ASP A 120 21.68 10.23 -15.14
N SER A 121 22.57 10.41 -14.15
CA SER A 121 22.92 11.74 -13.64
C SER A 121 23.74 12.63 -14.60
N ARG A 122 24.44 12.06 -15.59
CA ARG A 122 25.08 12.82 -16.68
C ARG A 122 24.80 12.14 -18.03
N ILE A 123 24.80 12.91 -19.12
CA ILE A 123 24.62 12.40 -20.50
C ILE A 123 25.54 11.21 -20.82
N SER A 124 26.80 11.22 -20.35
CA SER A 124 27.74 10.13 -20.60
C SER A 124 27.38 8.85 -19.83
N TRP A 125 26.91 8.98 -18.58
CA TRP A 125 26.42 7.87 -17.77
C TRP A 125 25.08 7.35 -18.29
N ALA A 126 24.25 8.23 -18.87
CA ALA A 126 23.03 7.85 -19.58
C ALA A 126 23.34 6.91 -20.74
N PHE A 127 24.28 7.28 -21.59
CA PHE A 127 24.72 6.45 -22.72
C PHE A 127 25.29 5.12 -22.22
N LEU A 128 26.15 5.14 -21.20
CA LEU A 128 26.69 3.93 -20.60
C LEU A 128 25.60 3.02 -20.04
N SER A 129 24.62 3.56 -19.30
CA SER A 129 23.48 2.83 -18.77
C SER A 129 22.65 2.17 -19.88
N TRP A 130 22.39 2.90 -20.99
CA TRP A 130 21.70 2.35 -22.15
C TRP A 130 22.48 1.24 -22.85
N THR A 131 23.79 1.39 -23.01
CA THR A 131 24.62 0.35 -23.63
C THR A 131 24.65 -0.92 -22.77
N VAL A 132 24.84 -0.80 -21.46
CA VAL A 132 24.81 -1.93 -20.52
C VAL A 132 23.42 -2.56 -20.47
N GLY A 133 22.36 -1.74 -20.44
CA GLY A 133 20.98 -2.19 -20.49
C GLY A 133 20.67 -2.96 -21.78
N LEU A 134 21.09 -2.46 -22.94
CA LEU A 134 20.90 -3.13 -24.22
C LEU A 134 21.66 -4.46 -24.26
N LEU A 135 22.91 -4.47 -23.76
CA LEU A 135 23.72 -5.68 -23.67
C LEU A 135 23.07 -6.75 -22.77
N MET A 136 22.65 -6.37 -21.57
CA MET A 136 22.10 -7.29 -20.57
C MET A 136 20.65 -7.72 -20.85
N ILE A 137 19.82 -6.83 -21.42
CA ILE A 137 18.40 -7.11 -21.67
C ILE A 137 18.19 -7.80 -23.02
N VAL A 138 18.99 -7.45 -24.05
CA VAL A 138 18.74 -7.86 -25.43
C VAL A 138 19.81 -8.81 -25.93
N VAL A 139 21.08 -8.38 -25.91
CA VAL A 139 22.18 -9.11 -26.57
C VAL A 139 22.42 -10.44 -25.89
N ILE A 140 22.68 -10.47 -24.58
CA ILE A 140 23.01 -11.71 -23.87
C ILE A 140 21.86 -12.73 -23.93
N PRO A 141 20.59 -12.37 -23.68
CA PRO A 141 19.47 -13.30 -23.82
C PRO A 141 19.27 -13.80 -25.25
N SER A 142 19.52 -12.96 -26.26
CA SER A 142 19.42 -13.38 -27.68
C SER A 142 20.55 -14.34 -28.05
N LEU A 143 21.78 -14.07 -27.61
CA LEU A 143 22.92 -14.99 -27.78
C LEU A 143 22.61 -16.33 -27.11
N ARG A 144 22.08 -16.31 -25.89
CA ARG A 144 21.63 -17.52 -25.20
C ARG A 144 20.57 -18.28 -26.00
N PHE A 145 19.59 -17.58 -26.56
CA PHE A 145 18.52 -18.20 -27.36
C PHE A 145 19.09 -18.92 -28.60
N ILE A 146 20.05 -18.29 -29.29
CA ILE A 146 20.68 -18.77 -30.53
C ILE A 146 21.73 -19.87 -30.31
N PHE A 147 22.51 -19.80 -29.22
CA PHE A 147 23.66 -20.70 -29.05
C PHE A 147 23.40 -21.91 -28.16
N VAL A 148 22.38 -21.88 -27.31
CA VAL A 148 22.12 -22.96 -26.35
C VAL A 148 21.17 -23.99 -26.98
N HIS A 149 21.53 -24.71 -28.04
CA HIS A 149 20.63 -25.74 -28.59
C HIS A 149 20.89 -27.14 -27.99
N PRO A 150 19.82 -27.95 -27.78
CA PRO A 150 19.99 -29.36 -27.44
C PRO A 150 20.66 -30.11 -28.60
N LEU A 151 21.48 -31.12 -28.29
CA LEU A 151 22.24 -31.90 -29.29
C LEU A 151 21.37 -32.73 -30.23
N ASP A 152 20.14 -33.09 -29.83
CA ASP A 152 19.27 -34.01 -30.56
C ASP A 152 18.00 -33.27 -31.03
N ASP A 153 18.13 -32.48 -32.10
CA ASP A 153 17.07 -31.67 -32.69
C ASP A 153 16.45 -32.36 -33.92
N LYS A 154 16.18 -33.67 -33.81
CA LYS A 154 15.73 -34.49 -34.94
C LYS A 154 14.22 -34.46 -35.18
N ASP A 155 13.42 -34.05 -34.19
CA ASP A 155 11.95 -33.93 -34.31
C ASP A 155 11.40 -32.65 -33.64
N PRO A 156 10.74 -31.73 -34.38
CA PRO A 156 10.16 -30.50 -33.83
C PRO A 156 8.97 -30.74 -32.87
N SER A 157 8.36 -31.93 -32.88
CA SER A 157 7.33 -32.37 -31.93
C SER A 157 7.90 -32.80 -30.57
N THR A 158 9.20 -33.04 -30.49
CA THR A 158 9.93 -33.52 -29.31
C THR A 158 11.02 -32.53 -28.91
N SER A 159 10.79 -31.22 -29.12
CA SER A 159 11.76 -30.21 -28.70
C SER A 159 11.92 -30.25 -27.17
N PRO A 160 13.15 -30.45 -26.62
CA PRO A 160 13.35 -30.67 -25.19
C PRO A 160 13.22 -29.39 -24.33
N LEU A 161 12.94 -28.23 -24.95
CA LEU A 161 12.73 -26.96 -24.24
C LEU A 161 11.55 -26.15 -24.83
N PRO A 162 10.30 -26.61 -24.68
CA PRO A 162 9.12 -25.95 -25.26
C PRO A 162 8.84 -24.55 -24.69
N PHE A 163 9.36 -24.25 -23.49
CA PHE A 163 9.09 -23.01 -22.76
C PHE A 163 10.11 -21.89 -23.04
N ARG A 164 11.19 -22.18 -23.77
CA ARG A 164 12.30 -21.26 -23.98
C ARG A 164 11.86 -19.93 -24.59
N LEU A 165 11.00 -19.98 -25.60
CA LEU A 165 10.50 -18.77 -26.28
C LEU A 165 9.65 -17.91 -25.34
N VAL A 166 8.77 -18.55 -24.56
CA VAL A 166 7.91 -17.85 -23.59
C VAL A 166 8.76 -17.16 -22.53
N ILE A 167 9.73 -17.88 -21.94
CA ILE A 167 10.63 -17.33 -20.91
C ILE A 167 11.41 -16.13 -21.47
N PHE A 168 12.02 -16.29 -22.66
CA PHE A 168 12.76 -15.22 -23.31
C PHE A 168 11.90 -13.97 -23.53
N ILE A 169 10.69 -14.13 -24.08
CA ILE A 169 9.78 -13.01 -24.34
C ILE A 169 9.38 -12.33 -23.02
N LEU A 170 9.06 -13.09 -21.97
CA LEU A 170 8.66 -12.52 -20.68
C LEU A 170 9.82 -11.75 -20.02
N GLU A 171 11.01 -12.35 -19.94
CA GLU A 171 12.20 -11.72 -19.37
C GLU A 171 12.56 -10.44 -20.11
N PHE A 172 12.60 -10.51 -21.45
CA PHE A 172 12.89 -9.37 -22.30
C PHE A 172 11.86 -8.25 -22.14
N LEU A 173 10.57 -8.56 -22.34
CA LEU A 173 9.52 -7.53 -22.32
C LEU A 173 9.40 -6.88 -20.95
N LEU A 174 9.43 -7.66 -19.87
CA LEU A 174 9.26 -7.14 -18.53
C LEU A 174 10.47 -6.29 -18.10
N SER A 175 11.69 -6.75 -18.41
CA SER A 175 12.89 -5.97 -18.14
C SER A 175 12.96 -4.71 -19.00
N ALA A 176 12.62 -4.79 -20.28
CA ALA A 176 12.62 -3.64 -21.19
C ALA A 176 11.61 -2.57 -20.74
N VAL A 177 10.38 -2.96 -20.41
CA VAL A 177 9.35 -2.04 -19.90
C VAL A 177 9.79 -1.40 -18.58
N SER A 178 10.38 -2.19 -17.67
CA SER A 178 10.88 -1.69 -16.39
C SER A 178 12.03 -0.70 -16.58
N PHE A 179 13.02 -1.05 -17.39
CA PHE A 179 14.19 -0.22 -17.68
C PHE A 179 13.80 1.10 -18.34
N VAL A 180 12.98 1.04 -19.40
CA VAL A 180 12.51 2.23 -20.12
C VAL A 180 11.65 3.11 -19.23
N CYS A 181 10.73 2.53 -18.44
CA CYS A 181 9.93 3.31 -17.52
C CYS A 181 10.80 3.99 -16.47
N PHE A 182 11.70 3.24 -15.84
CA PHE A 182 12.57 3.75 -14.79
C PHE A 182 13.43 4.90 -15.31
N HIS A 183 14.08 4.72 -16.45
CA HIS A 183 14.93 5.73 -17.07
C HIS A 183 14.12 6.98 -17.46
N ARG A 184 12.93 6.83 -18.05
CA ARG A 184 12.03 7.96 -18.34
C ARG A 184 11.63 8.72 -17.07
N MET A 185 11.36 8.01 -15.97
CA MET A 185 11.00 8.63 -14.70
C MET A 185 12.18 9.41 -14.10
N LEU A 186 13.37 8.81 -14.12
CA LEU A 186 14.59 9.42 -13.61
C LEU A 186 14.97 10.68 -14.40
N ARG A 187 14.90 10.62 -15.73
CA ARG A 187 15.21 11.77 -16.59
C ARG A 187 14.20 12.92 -16.47
N LYS A 188 12.91 12.61 -16.37
CA LYS A 188 11.85 13.63 -16.34
C LYS A 188 11.69 14.30 -14.98
N HIS A 189 11.86 13.56 -13.88
CA HIS A 189 11.54 14.07 -12.54
C HIS A 189 12.73 14.08 -11.58
N GLY A 190 13.85 13.44 -11.91
CA GLY A 190 14.96 13.23 -11.00
C GLY A 190 14.62 12.26 -9.85
N LEU A 191 15.64 11.73 -9.19
CA LEU A 191 15.46 10.75 -8.10
C LEU A 191 14.66 11.34 -6.92
N GLN A 192 14.90 12.61 -6.59
CA GLN A 192 14.20 13.32 -5.52
C GLN A 192 12.73 13.57 -5.87
N GLY A 193 12.44 13.98 -7.11
CA GLY A 193 11.08 14.19 -7.59
C GLY A 193 10.28 12.89 -7.69
N VAL A 194 10.91 11.77 -8.04
CA VAL A 194 10.26 10.44 -8.07
C VAL A 194 9.87 9.96 -6.67
N LEU A 195 10.73 10.16 -5.68
CA LEU A 195 10.46 9.76 -4.29
C LEU A 195 9.67 10.85 -3.50
N PHE A 196 9.31 11.97 -4.14
CA PHE A 196 8.58 13.11 -3.54
C PHE A 196 9.31 13.80 -2.38
N LEU A 197 10.64 13.83 -2.42
CA LEU A 197 11.45 14.45 -1.35
C LEU A 197 11.27 15.96 -1.28
N ASP A 198 10.98 16.61 -2.40
CA ASP A 198 10.85 18.07 -2.46
C ASP A 198 9.68 18.59 -1.61
N ALA A 199 8.66 17.75 -1.41
CA ALA A 199 7.49 18.08 -0.59
C ALA A 199 7.63 17.65 0.88
N VAL A 200 8.75 17.03 1.27
CA VAL A 200 8.95 16.49 2.63
C VAL A 200 9.50 17.55 3.59
N HIS A 201 10.15 18.60 3.08
CA HIS A 201 10.75 19.64 3.94
C HIS A 201 9.69 20.42 4.73
N ASP A 202 8.48 20.54 4.19
CA ASP A 202 7.36 21.26 4.79
C ASP A 202 6.46 20.37 5.67
N GLU A 203 6.76 19.07 5.78
CA GLU A 203 5.96 18.09 6.51
C GLU A 203 6.48 17.91 7.96
N PRO A 204 5.62 17.50 8.90
CA PRO A 204 6.00 17.38 10.31
C PRO A 204 7.17 16.40 10.51
N TYR A 205 7.96 16.64 11.56
CA TYR A 205 9.16 15.87 11.89
C TYR A 205 8.94 14.35 11.92
N GLU A 206 7.82 13.91 12.48
CA GLU A 206 7.42 12.48 12.53
C GLU A 206 7.26 11.88 11.13
N LEU A 207 6.67 12.63 10.19
CA LEU A 207 6.59 12.22 8.79
C LEU A 207 7.99 12.12 8.21
N ARG A 208 8.81 13.15 8.37
CA ARG A 208 10.16 13.19 7.83
C ARG A 208 11.03 12.02 8.27
N GLN A 209 10.91 11.60 9.53
CA GLN A 209 11.60 10.42 10.07
C GLN A 209 11.10 9.11 9.43
N ALA A 210 9.79 8.95 9.27
CA ALA A 210 9.21 7.79 8.60
C ALA A 210 9.65 7.70 7.12
N TYR A 211 9.76 8.84 6.44
CA TYR A 211 10.30 8.95 5.08
C TYR A 211 11.73 8.43 5.01
N GLU A 212 12.60 8.88 5.89
CA GLU A 212 14.00 8.45 5.91
C GLU A 212 14.15 6.95 6.19
N LYS A 213 13.40 6.42 7.16
CA LYS A 213 13.38 4.98 7.46
C LYS A 213 12.93 4.18 6.23
N SER A 214 11.94 4.67 5.50
CA SER A 214 11.45 4.05 4.26
C SER A 214 12.54 4.00 3.18
N LEU A 215 13.30 5.09 3.00
CA LEU A 215 14.38 5.18 2.02
C LEU A 215 15.52 4.19 2.31
N ARG A 216 16.01 4.14 3.56
CA ARG A 216 17.05 3.17 3.97
C ARG A 216 16.60 1.72 3.84
N SER A 217 15.30 1.48 3.83
CA SER A 217 14.72 0.14 3.72
C SER A 217 14.68 -0.36 2.27
N VAL A 218 14.67 0.52 1.25
CA VAL A 218 14.54 0.15 -0.18
C VAL A 218 15.60 -0.87 -0.61
N MET A 219 16.88 -0.56 -0.40
CA MET A 219 17.98 -1.43 -0.84
C MET A 219 18.01 -2.77 -0.08
N ARG A 220 17.71 -2.74 1.22
CA ARG A 220 17.63 -3.95 2.05
C ARG A 220 16.50 -4.88 1.58
N LEU A 221 15.34 -4.31 1.23
CA LEU A 221 14.22 -5.08 0.71
C LEU A 221 14.50 -5.63 -0.69
N LEU A 222 15.13 -4.84 -1.56
CA LEU A 222 15.57 -5.33 -2.86
C LEU A 222 16.49 -6.55 -2.69
N PHE A 223 17.50 -6.44 -1.82
CA PHE A 223 18.40 -7.56 -1.54
C PHE A 223 17.65 -8.78 -0.97
N LYS A 224 16.71 -8.55 -0.04
CA LYS A 224 15.87 -9.62 0.55
C LYS A 224 15.04 -10.38 -0.49
N PHE A 225 14.58 -9.72 -1.56
CA PHE A 225 13.82 -10.36 -2.64
C PHE A 225 14.72 -10.96 -3.74
N THR A 226 15.77 -10.25 -4.14
CA THR A 226 16.66 -10.68 -5.22
C THR A 226 17.58 -11.83 -4.81
N CYS A 227 18.09 -11.85 -3.57
CA CYS A 227 18.99 -12.90 -3.11
C CYS A 227 18.39 -14.32 -3.20
N PRO A 228 17.20 -14.63 -2.63
CA PRO A 228 16.62 -15.96 -2.73
C PRO A 228 16.28 -16.33 -4.19
N ALA A 229 15.83 -15.36 -4.98
CA ALA A 229 15.56 -15.55 -6.40
C ALA A 229 16.81 -15.97 -7.17
N PHE A 230 17.93 -15.30 -6.90
CA PHE A 230 19.22 -15.59 -7.53
C PHE A 230 19.74 -16.98 -7.16
N VAL A 231 19.62 -17.37 -5.89
CA VAL A 231 19.98 -18.73 -5.44
C VAL A 231 19.15 -19.78 -6.16
N LEU A 232 17.82 -19.58 -6.27
CA LEU A 232 16.94 -20.49 -7.00
C LEU A 232 17.30 -20.58 -8.49
N HIS A 233 17.64 -19.46 -9.12
CA HIS A 233 18.08 -19.42 -10.51
C HIS A 233 19.40 -20.19 -10.72
N VAL A 234 20.40 -19.94 -9.87
CA VAL A 234 21.70 -20.60 -9.91
C VAL A 234 21.56 -22.11 -9.75
N ILE A 235 20.76 -22.57 -8.77
CA ILE A 235 20.48 -23.99 -8.56
C ILE A 235 19.80 -24.59 -9.80
N GLN A 236 18.74 -23.94 -10.29
CA GLN A 236 18.00 -24.40 -11.46
C GLN A 236 18.88 -24.52 -12.71
N LYS A 237 19.75 -23.53 -12.94
CA LYS A 237 20.72 -23.54 -14.05
C LYS A 237 21.77 -24.62 -13.89
N ALA A 238 22.34 -24.77 -12.69
CA ALA A 238 23.32 -25.80 -12.40
C ALA A 238 22.76 -27.21 -12.66
N LEU A 239 21.52 -27.47 -12.23
CA LEU A 239 20.81 -28.73 -12.51
C LEU A 239 20.61 -28.92 -14.03
N MET A 240 20.15 -27.88 -14.74
CA MET A 240 19.96 -27.97 -16.19
C MET A 240 21.25 -28.35 -16.93
N TYR A 241 22.38 -27.72 -16.59
CA TYR A 241 23.67 -28.03 -17.22
C TYR A 241 24.25 -29.39 -16.80
N ALA A 242 23.86 -29.92 -15.63
CA ALA A 242 24.28 -31.23 -15.18
C ALA A 242 23.52 -32.39 -15.87
N TYR A 243 22.22 -32.20 -16.15
CA TYR A 243 21.36 -33.27 -16.66
C TYR A 243 21.10 -33.23 -18.18
N VAL A 244 21.25 -32.07 -18.84
CA VAL A 244 20.96 -31.93 -20.27
C VAL A 244 22.27 -31.84 -21.06
N PRO A 245 22.52 -32.75 -22.03
CA PRO A 245 23.67 -32.61 -22.93
C PRO A 245 23.42 -31.44 -23.90
N LEU A 246 24.27 -30.40 -23.81
CA LEU A 246 24.21 -29.20 -24.65
C LEU A 246 25.18 -29.30 -25.83
N ALA A 247 24.79 -28.73 -26.98
CA ALA A 247 25.67 -28.62 -28.14
C ALA A 247 26.97 -27.85 -27.83
N PRO A 248 28.09 -28.17 -28.51
CA PRO A 248 29.35 -27.46 -28.33
C PRO A 248 29.17 -25.96 -28.58
N PHE A 249 29.60 -25.14 -27.63
CA PHE A 249 29.56 -23.69 -27.78
C PHE A 249 30.60 -23.22 -28.81
N PRO A 250 30.33 -22.18 -29.60
CA PRO A 250 31.26 -21.65 -30.60
C PRO A 250 32.42 -20.84 -30.01
N ILE A 251 32.56 -20.77 -28.69
CA ILE A 251 33.64 -20.06 -28.02
C ILE A 251 34.85 -20.99 -28.03
N THR A 252 35.79 -20.71 -28.92
CA THR A 252 36.95 -21.56 -29.20
C THR A 252 38.06 -21.34 -28.18
N THR A 253 37.91 -21.84 -26.94
CA THR A 253 39.04 -21.95 -25.99
C THR A 253 39.59 -23.38 -25.85
N GLY A 254 38.99 -24.35 -26.54
CA GLY A 254 39.44 -25.74 -26.55
C GLY A 254 39.12 -26.54 -25.27
N HIS A 255 38.68 -25.87 -24.20
CA HIS A 255 38.31 -26.47 -22.93
C HIS A 255 36.81 -26.26 -22.65
N TRP A 256 35.99 -27.28 -22.95
CA TRP A 256 34.52 -27.22 -22.83
C TRP A 256 34.00 -26.75 -21.45
N ARG A 257 34.75 -26.98 -20.37
CA ARG A 257 34.42 -26.51 -19.01
C ARG A 257 34.50 -25.00 -18.84
N VAL A 258 35.47 -24.36 -19.51
CA VAL A 258 35.66 -22.90 -19.45
C VAL A 258 34.53 -22.23 -20.21
N ASP A 259 34.21 -22.71 -21.41
CA ASP A 259 33.13 -22.17 -22.22
C ASP A 259 31.77 -22.32 -21.52
N LEU A 260 31.51 -23.46 -20.87
CA LEU A 260 30.31 -23.67 -20.06
C LEU A 260 30.25 -22.69 -18.87
N GLY A 261 31.37 -22.50 -18.17
CA GLY A 261 31.46 -21.55 -17.04
C GLY A 261 31.18 -20.11 -17.48
N VAL A 262 31.71 -19.68 -18.62
CA VAL A 262 31.48 -18.33 -19.17
C VAL A 262 30.01 -18.15 -19.54
N VAL A 263 29.38 -19.12 -20.21
CA VAL A 263 27.94 -19.06 -20.55
C VAL A 263 27.08 -19.03 -19.29
N PHE A 264 27.41 -19.84 -18.29
CA PHE A 264 26.70 -19.88 -17.00
C PHE A 264 26.74 -18.51 -16.30
N VAL A 265 27.95 -17.93 -16.16
CA VAL A 265 28.14 -16.66 -15.45
C VAL A 265 27.50 -15.49 -16.20
N THR A 266 27.70 -15.40 -17.51
CA THR A 266 27.12 -14.31 -18.33
C THR A 266 25.60 -14.37 -18.35
N THR A 267 25.02 -15.56 -18.49
CA THR A 267 23.56 -15.77 -18.42
C THR A 267 23.01 -15.39 -17.05
N SER A 268 23.66 -15.84 -15.96
CA SER A 268 23.21 -15.56 -14.59
C SER A 268 23.28 -14.06 -14.27
N LEU A 269 24.32 -13.37 -14.76
CA LEU A 269 24.47 -11.94 -14.56
C LEU A 269 23.43 -11.12 -15.34
N ALA A 270 23.14 -11.50 -16.59
CA ALA A 270 22.10 -10.87 -17.39
C ALA A 270 20.72 -11.06 -16.73
N TRP A 271 20.41 -12.28 -16.28
CA TRP A 271 19.18 -12.57 -15.57
C TRP A 271 19.08 -11.79 -14.25
N LEU A 272 20.17 -11.72 -13.47
CA LEU A 272 20.22 -10.92 -12.24
C LEU A 272 19.94 -9.44 -12.53
N PHE A 273 20.52 -8.89 -13.60
CA PHE A 273 20.26 -7.52 -14.01
C PHE A 273 18.78 -7.29 -14.39
N GLN A 274 18.19 -8.17 -15.20
CA GLN A 274 16.80 -8.08 -15.62
C GLN A 274 15.82 -8.14 -14.44
N THR A 275 15.99 -9.16 -13.59
CA THR A 275 15.13 -9.37 -12.41
C THR A 275 15.27 -8.25 -11.40
N THR A 276 16.51 -7.81 -11.13
CA THR A 276 16.75 -6.71 -10.21
C THR A 276 16.14 -5.41 -10.73
N THR A 277 16.23 -5.13 -12.04
CA THR A 277 15.61 -3.94 -12.64
C THR A 277 14.10 -3.93 -12.46
N PHE A 278 13.43 -5.05 -12.75
CA PHE A 278 11.99 -5.18 -12.54
C PHE A 278 11.60 -5.04 -11.06
N LEU A 279 12.24 -5.80 -10.18
CA LEU A 279 11.95 -5.76 -8.74
C LEU A 279 12.24 -4.38 -8.14
N PHE A 280 13.25 -3.68 -8.62
CA PHE A 280 13.58 -2.35 -8.15
C PHE A 280 12.46 -1.34 -8.42
N VAL A 281 11.88 -1.33 -9.62
CA VAL A 281 10.74 -0.46 -9.95
C VAL A 281 9.53 -0.82 -9.09
N CYS A 282 9.25 -2.11 -8.90
CA CYS A 282 8.18 -2.59 -8.02
C CYS A 282 8.38 -2.15 -6.56
N VAL A 283 9.59 -2.28 -6.01
CA VAL A 283 9.91 -1.89 -4.62
C VAL A 283 9.84 -0.37 -4.45
N ILE A 284 10.35 0.42 -5.40
CA ILE A 284 10.21 1.88 -5.38
C ILE A 284 8.74 2.25 -5.34
N PHE A 285 7.94 1.69 -6.24
CA PHE A 285 6.51 1.96 -6.30
C PHE A 285 5.81 1.58 -5.00
N TRP A 286 6.08 0.39 -4.46
CA TRP A 286 5.52 -0.06 -3.18
C TRP A 286 5.89 0.88 -2.03
N LYS A 287 7.15 1.33 -1.96
CA LYS A 287 7.60 2.25 -0.90
C LYS A 287 6.99 3.64 -1.04
N ILE A 288 6.87 4.17 -2.24
CA ILE A 288 6.14 5.42 -2.51
C ILE A 288 4.68 5.28 -2.04
N CYS A 289 4.02 4.17 -2.38
CA CYS A 289 2.65 3.91 -1.94
C CYS A 289 2.54 3.80 -0.42
N SER A 290 3.47 3.11 0.24
CA SER A 290 3.51 2.97 1.69
C SER A 290 3.64 4.32 2.40
N LEU A 291 4.40 5.27 1.80
CA LEU A 291 4.52 6.62 2.31
C LEU A 291 3.19 7.39 2.21
N GLN A 292 2.43 7.19 1.13
CA GLN A 292 1.09 7.80 1.02
C GLN A 292 0.11 7.20 2.03
N VAL A 293 0.17 5.90 2.30
CA VAL A 293 -0.62 5.28 3.38
C VAL A 293 -0.28 5.89 4.73
N PHE A 294 0.99 6.21 4.98
CA PHE A 294 1.40 6.89 6.20
C PHE A 294 0.79 8.29 6.32
N LYS A 295 0.78 9.08 5.24
CA LYS A 295 0.09 10.39 5.21
C LYS A 295 -1.41 10.26 5.50
N MET A 296 -2.06 9.26 4.90
CA MET A 296 -3.47 8.97 5.16
C MET A 296 -3.74 8.56 6.61
N ARG A 297 -2.85 7.79 7.24
CA ARG A 297 -2.96 7.44 8.67
C ARG A 297 -2.82 8.66 9.56
N HIS A 298 -1.84 9.52 9.27
CA HIS A 298 -1.69 10.78 9.99
C HIS A 298 -2.95 11.65 9.85
N TYR A 299 -3.51 11.74 8.64
CA TYR A 299 -4.79 12.44 8.42
C TYR A 299 -5.95 11.84 9.24
N SER A 300 -6.06 10.52 9.32
CA SER A 300 -7.09 9.83 10.14
C SER A 300 -6.98 10.18 11.62
N PHE A 301 -5.76 10.39 12.14
CA PHE A 301 -5.54 10.89 13.51
C PHE A 301 -5.97 12.36 13.65
N GLN A 302 -5.60 13.22 12.69
CA GLN A 302 -6.02 14.63 12.71
C GLN A 302 -7.54 14.80 12.63
N LEU A 303 -8.23 13.91 11.91
CA LEU A 303 -9.69 13.87 11.80
C LEU A 303 -10.38 13.58 13.15
N GLN A 304 -9.72 12.89 14.09
CA GLN A 304 -10.30 12.66 15.44
C GLN A 304 -10.09 13.85 16.38
N LYS A 305 -9.03 14.63 16.15
CA LYS A 305 -8.58 15.67 17.08
C LYS A 305 -9.08 17.07 16.71
N TYR A 306 -9.27 17.36 15.42
CA TYR A 306 -9.66 18.68 14.93
C TYR A 306 -11.06 18.66 14.32
N ASP A 307 -11.83 19.70 14.60
CA ASP A 307 -13.21 19.86 14.11
C ASP A 307 -13.33 20.83 12.92
N ASP A 308 -12.21 21.47 12.53
CA ASP A 308 -12.17 22.39 11.40
C ASP A 308 -12.19 21.61 10.06
N SER A 309 -13.40 21.47 9.53
CA SER A 309 -13.69 20.74 8.28
C SER A 309 -12.98 21.33 7.06
N SER A 310 -12.75 22.65 7.04
CA SER A 310 -12.09 23.34 5.93
C SER A 310 -10.61 22.97 5.85
N LYS A 311 -9.90 22.98 6.99
CA LYS A 311 -8.49 22.55 7.04
C LYS A 311 -8.33 21.07 6.68
N LEU A 312 -9.26 20.22 7.15
CA LEU A 312 -9.29 18.80 6.83
C LEU A 312 -9.50 18.53 5.32
N PHE A 313 -10.37 19.30 4.67
CA PHE A 313 -10.60 19.20 3.23
C PHE A 313 -9.32 19.49 2.43
N PHE A 314 -8.65 20.62 2.68
CA PHE A 314 -7.42 21.00 1.97
C PHE A 314 -6.28 20.01 2.23
N ALA A 315 -6.16 19.50 3.46
CA ALA A 315 -5.19 18.47 3.80
C ALA A 315 -5.43 17.17 3.02
N TYR A 316 -6.68 16.69 2.96
CA TYR A 316 -7.01 15.46 2.25
C TYR A 316 -6.86 15.60 0.72
N SER A 317 -7.32 16.72 0.16
CA SER A 317 -7.18 17.03 -1.27
C SER A 317 -5.72 17.04 -1.71
N ARG A 318 -4.81 17.58 -0.88
CA ARG A 318 -3.36 17.55 -1.14
C ARG A 318 -2.81 16.12 -1.22
N ILE A 319 -3.27 15.23 -0.33
CA ILE A 319 -2.86 13.82 -0.31
C ILE A 319 -3.33 13.12 -1.60
N ILE A 320 -4.62 13.28 -1.97
CA ILE A 320 -5.18 12.68 -3.19
C ILE A 320 -4.47 13.21 -4.44
N ARG A 321 -4.19 14.51 -4.50
CA ARG A 321 -3.44 15.10 -5.61
C ARG A 321 -2.04 14.46 -5.73
N GLY A 322 -1.37 14.23 -4.61
CA GLY A 322 -0.10 13.50 -4.56
C GLY A 322 -0.22 12.08 -5.13
N LEU A 323 -1.22 11.31 -4.69
CA LEU A 323 -1.53 9.97 -5.21
C LEU A 323 -1.85 9.98 -6.71
N GLY A 324 -2.59 10.99 -7.19
CA GLY A 324 -2.89 11.17 -8.61
C GLY A 324 -1.63 11.38 -9.45
N ILE A 325 -0.70 12.20 -8.97
CA ILE A 325 0.59 12.43 -9.63
C ILE A 325 1.43 11.13 -9.65
N ILE A 326 1.48 10.40 -8.53
CA ILE A 326 2.20 9.11 -8.43
C ILE A 326 1.60 8.10 -9.41
N SER A 327 0.28 7.90 -9.33
CA SER A 327 -0.44 6.96 -10.19
C SER A 327 -0.18 7.30 -11.66
N HIS A 328 -0.33 8.57 -12.05
CA HIS A 328 -0.09 8.98 -13.44
C HIS A 328 1.33 8.66 -13.93
N ARG A 329 2.35 8.86 -13.08
CA ARG A 329 3.76 8.55 -13.41
C ARG A 329 3.99 7.05 -13.62
N PHE A 330 3.40 6.20 -12.78
CA PHE A 330 3.60 4.75 -12.82
C PHE A 330 2.54 3.98 -13.62
N ARG A 331 1.47 4.64 -14.08
CA ARG A 331 0.32 4.00 -14.75
C ARG A 331 0.71 3.22 -15.99
N GLY A 332 1.60 3.77 -16.81
CA GLY A 332 2.12 3.07 -17.98
C GLY A 332 2.87 1.79 -17.60
N PHE A 333 3.71 1.86 -16.57
CA PHE A 333 4.44 0.70 -16.06
C PHE A 333 3.49 -0.37 -15.50
N LEU A 334 2.62 -0.01 -14.56
CA LEU A 334 1.70 -0.95 -13.91
C LEU A 334 0.79 -1.64 -14.92
N SER A 335 0.30 -0.90 -15.91
CA SER A 335 -0.54 -1.46 -16.96
C SER A 335 0.24 -2.39 -17.87
N LEU A 336 1.40 -1.97 -18.39
CA LEU A 336 2.19 -2.80 -19.32
C LEU A 336 2.75 -4.03 -18.62
N SER A 337 3.36 -3.87 -17.44
CA SER A 337 3.89 -4.99 -16.66
C SER A 337 2.78 -5.95 -16.23
N GLY A 338 1.63 -5.43 -15.78
CA GLY A 338 0.48 -6.25 -15.41
C GLY A 338 -0.03 -7.08 -16.59
N THR A 339 -0.19 -6.45 -17.76
CA THR A 339 -0.60 -7.15 -18.98
C THR A 339 0.41 -8.22 -19.39
N ILE A 340 1.71 -7.91 -19.37
CA ILE A 340 2.78 -8.89 -19.69
C ILE A 340 2.74 -10.07 -18.72
N ILE A 341 2.57 -9.82 -17.42
CA ILE A 341 2.50 -10.89 -16.40
C ILE A 341 1.28 -11.78 -16.62
N VAL A 342 0.10 -11.19 -16.86
CA VAL A 342 -1.14 -11.95 -17.09
C VAL A 342 -1.03 -12.75 -18.40
N LEU A 343 -0.69 -12.11 -19.51
CA LEU A 343 -0.55 -12.80 -20.80
C LEU A 343 0.55 -13.88 -20.74
N GLY A 344 1.65 -13.60 -20.05
CA GLY A 344 2.73 -14.54 -19.86
C GLY A 344 2.35 -15.75 -19.01
N SER A 345 1.56 -15.56 -17.96
CA SER A 345 1.01 -16.66 -17.16
C SER A 345 0.06 -17.54 -17.97
N LEU A 346 -0.79 -16.93 -18.81
CA LEU A 346 -1.69 -17.65 -19.71
C LEU A 346 -0.91 -18.41 -20.80
N ALA A 347 0.11 -17.79 -21.39
CA ALA A 347 0.99 -18.45 -22.36
C ALA A 347 1.77 -19.62 -21.73
N SER A 348 2.24 -19.45 -20.49
CA SER A 348 2.87 -20.51 -19.71
C SER A 348 1.89 -21.67 -19.48
N MET A 349 0.66 -21.38 -19.08
CA MET A 349 -0.38 -22.41 -18.90
C MET A 349 -0.68 -23.14 -20.22
N TYR A 350 -0.83 -22.39 -21.31
CA TYR A 350 -1.13 -22.93 -22.64
C TYR A 350 -0.04 -23.86 -23.14
N THR A 351 1.23 -23.45 -23.03
CA THR A 351 2.38 -24.27 -23.44
C THR A 351 2.49 -25.54 -22.58
N VAL A 352 2.23 -25.46 -21.27
CA VAL A 352 2.21 -26.64 -20.38
C VAL A 352 1.09 -27.62 -20.77
N VAL A 353 -0.08 -27.11 -21.16
CA VAL A 353 -1.19 -27.96 -21.63
C VAL A 353 -0.89 -28.61 -22.99
N GLN A 354 -0.25 -27.89 -23.91
CA GLN A 354 0.17 -28.44 -25.20
C GLN A 354 1.23 -29.52 -25.07
N ALA A 355 2.18 -29.34 -24.14
CA ALA A 355 3.27 -30.28 -23.91
C ALA A 355 2.83 -31.63 -23.30
N ARG A 356 1.53 -31.84 -23.03
CA ARG A 356 0.93 -33.08 -22.48
C ARG A 356 1.23 -34.34 -23.29
N LYS A 357 1.70 -34.23 -24.55
CA LYS A 357 2.10 -35.38 -25.37
C LYS A 357 3.55 -35.83 -25.15
N GLY A 358 4.36 -35.08 -24.39
CA GLY A 358 5.77 -35.41 -24.09
C GLY A 358 6.04 -35.55 -22.58
N ASN A 359 7.09 -36.29 -22.23
CA ASN A 359 7.54 -36.43 -20.84
C ASN A 359 8.14 -35.10 -20.35
N LEU A 360 7.38 -34.34 -19.55
CA LEU A 360 7.85 -33.10 -18.94
C LEU A 360 8.74 -33.42 -17.74
N THR A 361 10.05 -33.19 -17.88
CA THR A 361 10.97 -33.32 -16.75
C THR A 361 10.93 -32.07 -15.86
N PHE A 362 11.04 -32.25 -14.55
CA PHE A 362 11.14 -31.17 -13.55
C PHE A 362 12.21 -30.12 -13.93
N VAL A 363 13.33 -30.57 -14.49
CA VAL A 363 14.45 -29.71 -14.93
C VAL A 363 14.03 -28.71 -16.02
N SER A 364 13.15 -29.12 -16.94
CA SER A 364 12.69 -28.27 -18.05
C SER A 364 11.69 -27.20 -17.61
N THR A 365 10.86 -27.51 -16.61
CA THR A 365 9.78 -26.62 -16.17
C THR A 365 10.18 -25.75 -14.98
N GLY A 366 11.25 -26.12 -14.28
CA GLY A 366 11.81 -25.35 -13.15
C GLY A 366 12.17 -23.91 -13.52
N GLU A 367 12.72 -23.65 -14.72
CA GLU A 367 13.03 -22.27 -15.15
C GLU A 367 11.77 -21.40 -15.28
N LEU A 368 10.73 -21.98 -15.89
CA LEU A 368 9.44 -21.32 -16.06
C LEU A 368 8.78 -21.03 -14.72
N ALA A 369 8.87 -21.97 -13.77
CA ALA A 369 8.34 -21.81 -12.43
C ALA A 369 9.04 -20.69 -11.66
N VAL A 370 10.39 -20.66 -11.67
CA VAL A 370 11.17 -19.58 -11.03
C VAL A 370 10.80 -18.21 -11.60
N CYS A 371 10.69 -18.09 -12.92
CA CYS A 371 10.28 -16.85 -13.58
C CYS A 371 8.87 -16.40 -13.16
N ASN A 372 7.88 -17.30 -13.20
CA ASN A 372 6.50 -16.97 -12.81
C ASN A 372 6.40 -16.57 -11.33
N CYS A 373 7.10 -17.26 -10.43
CA CYS A 373 7.16 -16.89 -9.01
C CYS A 373 7.73 -15.48 -8.80
N LEU A 374 8.76 -15.09 -9.56
CA LEU A 374 9.34 -13.75 -9.46
C LEU A 374 8.41 -12.65 -9.95
N TYR A 375 7.74 -12.90 -11.06
CA TYR A 375 6.76 -11.97 -11.63
C TYR A 375 5.54 -11.83 -10.73
N LEU A 376 5.09 -12.93 -10.12
CA LEU A 376 4.10 -12.94 -9.06
C LEU A 376 4.51 -12.13 -7.85
N MET A 377 5.76 -12.28 -7.39
CA MET A 377 6.28 -11.53 -6.25
C MET A 377 6.29 -10.03 -6.55
N GLY A 378 6.86 -9.61 -7.69
CA GLY A 378 6.92 -8.19 -8.08
C GLY A 378 5.54 -7.59 -8.34
N GLY A 379 4.67 -8.28 -9.07
CA GLY A 379 3.30 -7.85 -9.33
C GLY A 379 2.45 -7.82 -8.06
N GLY A 380 2.58 -8.84 -7.21
CA GLY A 380 1.89 -8.94 -5.92
C GLY A 380 2.26 -7.81 -4.96
N LEU A 381 3.53 -7.39 -4.93
CA LEU A 381 3.97 -6.21 -4.16
C LEU A 381 3.24 -4.93 -4.62
N CYS A 382 3.13 -4.72 -5.93
CA CYS A 382 2.41 -3.58 -6.50
C CYS A 382 0.90 -3.64 -6.22
N LEU A 383 0.29 -4.82 -6.32
CA LEU A 383 -1.13 -5.01 -6.06
C LEU A 383 -1.47 -4.82 -4.57
N ARG A 384 -0.65 -5.37 -3.68
CA ARG A 384 -0.79 -5.22 -2.21
C ARG A 384 -0.64 -3.77 -1.77
N SER A 385 0.21 -2.99 -2.43
CA SER A 385 0.34 -1.56 -2.12
C SER A 385 -0.92 -0.79 -2.50
N ALA A 386 -1.49 -1.08 -3.68
CA ALA A 386 -2.74 -0.47 -4.16
C ALA A 386 -3.92 -0.81 -3.25
N SER A 387 -4.06 -2.08 -2.84
CA SER A 387 -5.15 -2.49 -1.94
C SER A 387 -5.06 -1.84 -0.56
N ARG A 388 -3.86 -1.66 -0.01
CA ARG A 388 -3.66 -0.95 1.27
C ARG A 388 -4.13 0.51 1.21
N ILE A 389 -3.89 1.20 0.09
CA ILE A 389 -4.35 2.59 -0.10
C ILE A 389 -5.88 2.65 -0.15
N ALA A 390 -6.51 1.81 -0.97
CA ALA A 390 -7.96 1.76 -1.09
C ALA A 390 -8.64 1.43 0.26
N HIS A 391 -8.05 0.50 1.03
CA HIS A 391 -8.53 0.16 2.35
C HIS A 391 -8.41 1.33 3.33
N GLN A 392 -7.28 2.03 3.34
CA GLN A 392 -7.08 3.17 4.24
C GLN A 392 -8.04 4.33 3.91
N HIS A 393 -8.32 4.59 2.64
CA HIS A 393 -9.35 5.55 2.23
C HIS A 393 -10.72 5.18 2.80
N ARG A 394 -11.17 3.94 2.59
CA ARG A 394 -12.47 3.46 3.10
C ARG A 394 -12.58 3.59 4.62
N ARG A 395 -11.49 3.36 5.36
CA ARG A 395 -11.45 3.56 6.82
C ARG A 395 -11.64 5.03 7.19
N ILE A 396 -10.98 5.95 6.48
CA ILE A 396 -11.13 7.40 6.68
C ILE A 396 -12.57 7.84 6.42
N VAL A 397 -13.17 7.39 5.31
CA VAL A 397 -14.56 7.71 4.96
C VAL A 397 -15.50 7.20 6.05
N LYS A 398 -15.37 5.93 6.47
CA LYS A 398 -16.20 5.35 7.54
C LYS A 398 -16.09 6.17 8.82
N GLN A 399 -14.87 6.53 9.21
CA GLN A 399 -14.62 7.32 10.41
C GLN A 399 -15.24 8.72 10.31
N ALA A 400 -15.10 9.40 9.17
CA ALA A 400 -15.72 10.71 8.94
C ALA A 400 -17.26 10.64 9.01
N CYS A 401 -17.87 9.60 8.41
CA CYS A 401 -19.31 9.36 8.50
C CYS A 401 -19.76 9.13 9.95
N THR A 402 -19.03 8.31 10.70
CA THR A 402 -19.33 8.06 12.11
C THR A 402 -19.25 9.33 12.95
N MET A 403 -18.21 10.14 12.76
CA MET A 403 -18.07 11.42 13.46
C MET A 403 -19.21 12.39 13.14
N HIS A 404 -19.58 12.52 11.86
CA HIS A 404 -20.71 13.35 11.45
C HIS A 404 -22.05 12.85 12.00
N ALA A 405 -22.26 11.53 12.03
CA ALA A 405 -23.46 10.93 12.62
C ALA A 405 -23.54 11.21 14.13
N ILE A 406 -22.46 10.98 14.88
CA ILE A 406 -22.40 11.25 16.33
C ILE A 406 -22.66 12.75 16.60
N SER A 407 -22.06 13.65 15.81
CA SER A 407 -22.30 15.10 15.94
C SER A 407 -23.75 15.49 15.64
N SER A 408 -24.36 14.88 14.62
CA SER A 408 -25.74 15.16 14.21
C SER A 408 -26.78 14.68 15.23
N TYR A 409 -26.58 13.49 15.81
CA TYR A 409 -27.49 12.91 16.81
C TYR A 409 -27.17 13.34 18.25
N GLY A 410 -25.93 13.74 18.53
CA GLY A 410 -25.48 14.26 19.82
C GLY A 410 -25.91 15.70 20.10
N CYS A 411 -26.31 16.46 19.07
CA CYS A 411 -27.09 17.68 19.23
C CYS A 411 -28.51 17.31 19.68
N GLY A 412 -28.71 17.19 21.00
CA GLY A 412 -30.02 16.97 21.60
C GLY A 412 -31.06 18.00 21.11
N HIS A 413 -32.30 17.52 21.02
CA HIS A 413 -33.53 18.26 20.71
C HIS A 413 -33.47 19.74 21.10
N VAL A 414 -33.13 20.62 20.17
CA VAL A 414 -33.52 22.03 20.32
C VAL A 414 -35.01 22.01 20.06
N SER A 415 -35.80 21.93 21.12
CA SER A 415 -37.26 22.07 21.04
C SER A 415 -37.54 23.29 20.17
N PRO A 416 -38.20 23.13 19.00
CA PRO A 416 -38.55 24.26 18.18
C PRO A 416 -39.59 25.03 18.97
N CYS A 417 -39.16 26.11 19.62
CA CYS A 417 -40.03 27.10 20.22
C CYS A 417 -41.17 26.47 21.04
N SER A 418 -40.96 26.22 22.33
CA SER A 418 -42.10 26.23 23.25
C SER A 418 -42.75 27.60 23.13
N THR A 419 -43.80 27.68 22.32
CA THR A 419 -44.72 28.81 22.26
C THR A 419 -45.09 29.15 23.71
N PRO A 420 -44.96 30.42 24.14
CA PRO A 420 -45.42 30.79 25.46
C PRO A 420 -46.92 30.45 25.53
N PRO A 421 -47.40 29.82 26.62
CA PRO A 421 -48.81 29.49 26.75
C PRO A 421 -49.62 30.77 26.62
N ALA A 422 -50.50 30.79 25.62
CA ALA A 422 -51.51 31.82 25.49
C ALA A 422 -52.41 31.80 26.74
N SER A 423 -52.79 33.01 27.17
CA SER A 423 -53.80 33.38 28.16
C SER A 423 -53.42 33.37 29.64
N VAL A 424 -53.24 34.57 30.22
CA VAL A 424 -54.17 35.20 31.19
C VAL A 424 -54.03 36.74 31.07
N PRO A 425 -55.12 37.54 31.05
CA PRO A 425 -55.05 38.99 31.02
C PRO A 425 -55.06 39.57 32.44
N ALA A 426 -54.14 40.49 32.79
CA ALA A 426 -54.37 41.43 33.89
C ALA A 426 -53.39 42.62 33.89
N LYS A 427 -53.98 43.79 33.60
CA LYS A 427 -53.72 45.14 34.13
C LYS A 427 -52.32 45.78 34.04
N ALA A 428 -52.35 46.92 33.35
CA ALA A 428 -51.33 47.96 33.19
C ALA A 428 -50.57 48.37 34.46
N ALA A 429 -49.25 48.54 34.34
CA ALA A 429 -48.48 49.64 34.94
C ALA A 429 -47.07 49.77 34.32
N SER A 430 -46.82 50.93 33.69
CA SER A 430 -45.54 51.60 33.42
C SER A 430 -44.53 51.00 32.39
N PRO A 431 -44.11 51.78 31.36
CA PRO A 431 -43.06 51.38 30.43
C PRO A 431 -41.67 51.67 31.01
N ARG A 432 -40.88 50.63 31.25
CA ARG A 432 -39.43 50.74 31.52
C ARG A 432 -38.67 50.14 30.32
N PRO A 433 -37.87 50.90 29.56
CA PRO A 433 -37.34 50.45 28.26
C PRO A 433 -36.15 49.49 28.35
N ALA A 434 -35.73 49.05 29.55
CA ALA A 434 -34.53 48.23 29.72
C ALA A 434 -34.75 46.71 29.59
N HIS A 435 -35.99 46.23 29.64
CA HIS A 435 -36.28 44.78 29.59
C HIS A 435 -36.51 44.23 28.18
N PHE A 436 -36.80 45.10 27.20
CA PHE A 436 -37.05 44.69 25.82
C PHE A 436 -35.75 44.43 25.05
N THR A 437 -34.70 45.21 25.33
CA THR A 437 -33.37 45.05 24.70
C THR A 437 -32.69 43.76 25.15
N ALA A 438 -32.71 43.41 26.44
CA ALA A 438 -32.08 42.19 26.95
C ALA A 438 -32.73 40.88 26.43
N VAL A 439 -34.06 40.88 26.20
CA VAL A 439 -34.78 39.74 25.60
C VAL A 439 -34.49 39.65 24.10
N GLN A 440 -34.36 40.78 23.40
CA GLN A 440 -33.97 40.85 22.00
C GLN A 440 -32.50 40.40 21.78
N ASP A 441 -31.60 40.76 22.70
CA ASP A 441 -30.19 40.35 22.66
C ASP A 441 -30.04 38.85 22.93
N ALA A 442 -30.83 38.30 23.86
CA ALA A 442 -30.83 36.86 24.14
C ALA A 442 -31.43 36.03 23.00
N THR A 443 -32.43 36.54 22.28
CA THR A 443 -32.97 35.87 21.07
C THR A 443 -32.03 35.99 19.88
N LEU A 444 -31.36 37.13 19.70
CA LEU A 444 -30.32 37.32 18.69
C LEU A 444 -29.15 36.34 18.92
N ALA A 445 -28.63 36.23 20.14
CA ALA A 445 -27.56 35.29 20.48
C ALA A 445 -27.97 33.82 20.28
N ARG A 446 -29.24 33.49 20.53
CA ARG A 446 -29.79 32.14 20.24
C ARG A 446 -29.84 31.85 18.74
N ILE A 447 -30.23 32.82 17.93
CA ILE A 447 -30.27 32.70 16.46
C ILE A 447 -28.84 32.59 15.90
N GLU A 448 -27.91 33.40 16.40
CA GLU A 448 -26.49 33.36 16.03
C GLU A 448 -25.89 31.98 16.34
N SER A 449 -26.07 31.48 17.57
CA SER A 449 -25.60 30.14 17.94
C SER A 449 -26.26 29.01 17.12
N ALA A 450 -27.49 29.21 16.63
CA ALA A 450 -28.17 28.24 15.77
C ALA A 450 -27.64 28.28 14.34
N CYS A 451 -27.30 29.47 13.85
CA CYS A 451 -26.67 29.67 12.56
C CYS A 451 -25.27 29.06 12.52
N GLU A 452 -24.45 29.31 13.56
CA GLU A 452 -23.11 28.73 13.71
C GLU A 452 -23.15 27.19 13.71
N ARG A 453 -24.06 26.59 14.51
CA ARG A 453 -24.26 25.13 14.53
C ARG A 453 -24.67 24.57 13.17
N GLN A 454 -25.55 25.27 12.46
CA GLN A 454 -25.98 24.88 11.12
C GLN A 454 -24.83 24.97 10.11
N GLU A 455 -24.00 26.01 10.20
CA GLU A 455 -22.83 26.16 9.34
C GLU A 455 -21.84 25.02 9.56
N GLU A 456 -21.48 24.73 10.81
CA GLU A 456 -20.59 23.62 11.13
C GLU A 456 -21.16 22.27 10.65
N TRP A 457 -22.46 22.05 10.81
CA TRP A 457 -23.13 20.87 10.31
C TRP A 457 -23.01 20.74 8.79
N CYS A 458 -23.30 21.83 8.06
CA CYS A 458 -23.17 21.89 6.61
C CYS A 458 -21.72 21.64 6.15
N GLN A 459 -20.73 22.19 6.86
CA GLN A 459 -19.32 21.98 6.55
C GLN A 459 -18.89 20.52 6.76
N ARG A 460 -19.31 19.88 7.87
CA ARG A 460 -19.03 18.44 8.13
C ARG A 460 -19.73 17.54 7.10
N ALA A 461 -21.00 17.85 6.77
CA ALA A 461 -21.75 17.12 5.75
C ALA A 461 -21.09 17.23 4.36
N ALA A 462 -20.63 18.43 3.99
CA ALA A 462 -19.90 18.66 2.74
C ALA A 462 -18.57 17.89 2.69
N LEU A 463 -17.82 17.85 3.80
CA LEU A 463 -16.59 17.06 3.91
C LEU A 463 -16.86 15.56 3.71
N VAL A 464 -17.87 15.01 4.39
CA VAL A 464 -18.26 13.59 4.25
C VAL A 464 -18.74 13.29 2.83
N GLY A 465 -19.54 14.18 2.23
CA GLY A 465 -19.94 14.10 0.83
C GLY A 465 -18.74 14.05 -0.11
N PHE A 466 -17.77 14.92 0.09
CA PHE A 466 -16.52 14.92 -0.68
C PHE A 466 -15.72 13.63 -0.49
N LEU A 467 -15.53 13.17 0.75
CA LEU A 467 -14.76 11.96 1.06
C LEU A 467 -15.40 10.70 0.46
N SER A 468 -16.74 10.60 0.51
CA SER A 468 -17.48 9.46 -0.02
C SER A 468 -17.53 9.43 -1.55
N GLN A 469 -17.68 10.59 -2.19
CA GLN A 469 -17.67 10.71 -3.65
C GLN A 469 -16.26 10.58 -4.25
N THR A 470 -15.23 10.95 -3.49
CA THR A 470 -13.86 10.83 -3.97
C THR A 470 -13.42 9.38 -3.92
N THR A 471 -13.06 8.83 -5.07
CA THR A 471 -12.41 7.51 -5.15
C THR A 471 -10.92 7.66 -4.88
N ALA A 472 -10.48 7.52 -3.62
CA ALA A 472 -9.05 7.47 -3.34
C ALA A 472 -8.54 6.03 -3.46
N GLY A 473 -7.86 5.78 -4.58
CA GLY A 473 -7.26 4.50 -4.93
C GLY A 473 -6.39 4.68 -6.18
N ILE A 474 -5.45 3.76 -6.40
CA ILE A 474 -4.65 3.78 -7.62
C ILE A 474 -5.56 3.33 -8.77
N SER A 475 -5.95 4.27 -9.64
CA SER A 475 -6.72 3.96 -10.84
C SER A 475 -5.79 3.82 -12.06
N ILE A 476 -5.98 2.74 -12.81
CA ILE A 476 -5.27 2.45 -14.06
C ILE A 476 -6.30 2.54 -15.18
N TYR A 477 -6.17 3.55 -16.05
CA TYR A 477 -7.08 3.76 -17.20
C TYR A 477 -8.58 3.82 -16.85
N GLY A 478 -8.92 4.46 -15.73
CA GLY A 478 -10.30 4.60 -15.28
C GLY A 478 -10.80 3.41 -14.46
N PHE A 479 -10.07 2.28 -14.46
CA PHE A 479 -10.34 1.15 -13.57
C PHE A 479 -9.66 1.40 -12.23
N VAL A 480 -10.46 1.51 -11.18
CA VAL A 480 -9.97 1.54 -9.81
C VAL A 480 -9.51 0.12 -9.45
N LEU A 481 -8.28 -0.04 -8.97
CA LEU A 481 -7.83 -1.31 -8.40
C LEU A 481 -8.57 -1.56 -7.09
N ASP A 482 -9.77 -2.13 -7.20
CA ASP A 482 -10.56 -2.51 -6.03
C ASP A 482 -9.99 -3.78 -5.38
N ARG A 483 -10.33 -3.98 -4.11
CA ARG A 483 -9.98 -5.15 -3.30
C ARG A 483 -10.31 -6.45 -4.01
N ALA A 484 -11.51 -6.56 -4.57
CA ALA A 484 -11.94 -7.74 -5.30
C ALA A 484 -11.02 -8.01 -6.50
N PHE A 485 -10.77 -7.00 -7.33
CA PHE A 485 -9.86 -7.12 -8.48
C PHE A 485 -8.46 -7.57 -8.05
N VAL A 486 -7.89 -6.96 -7.01
CA VAL A 486 -6.56 -7.34 -6.51
C VAL A 486 -6.52 -8.79 -6.04
N HIS A 487 -7.48 -9.23 -5.23
CA HIS A 487 -7.51 -10.62 -4.74
C HIS A 487 -7.78 -11.61 -5.88
N THR A 488 -8.68 -11.29 -6.81
CA THR A 488 -8.98 -12.15 -7.96
C THR A 488 -7.78 -12.26 -8.89
N SER A 489 -7.12 -11.16 -9.24
CA SER A 489 -5.94 -11.19 -10.10
C SER A 489 -4.77 -11.93 -9.45
N PHE A 490 -4.48 -11.65 -8.18
CA PHE A 490 -3.41 -12.35 -7.47
C PHE A 490 -3.73 -13.85 -7.29
N GLY A 491 -4.97 -14.17 -6.92
CA GLY A 491 -5.44 -15.55 -6.79
C GLY A 491 -5.36 -16.30 -8.11
N ALA A 492 -5.82 -15.70 -9.21
CA ALA A 492 -5.73 -16.30 -10.54
C ALA A 492 -4.27 -16.59 -10.94
N LEU A 493 -3.37 -15.61 -10.80
CA LEU A 493 -1.96 -15.80 -11.14
C LEU A 493 -1.27 -16.85 -10.25
N CYS A 494 -1.61 -16.89 -8.95
CA CYS A 494 -1.11 -17.91 -8.02
C CYS A 494 -1.61 -19.30 -8.40
N THR A 495 -2.90 -19.44 -8.70
CA THR A 495 -3.50 -20.72 -9.14
C THR A 495 -2.85 -21.20 -10.44
N THR A 496 -2.62 -20.31 -11.41
CA THR A 496 -1.92 -20.68 -12.65
C THR A 496 -0.50 -21.17 -12.38
N THR A 497 0.24 -20.48 -11.51
CA THR A 497 1.62 -20.88 -11.17
C THR A 497 1.66 -22.19 -10.39
N TRP A 498 0.73 -22.37 -9.44
CA TRP A 498 0.58 -23.62 -8.70
C TRP A 498 0.21 -24.77 -9.60
N PHE A 499 -0.68 -24.56 -10.57
CA PHE A 499 -1.04 -25.56 -11.57
C PHE A 499 0.17 -26.00 -12.41
N ILE A 500 0.98 -25.04 -12.86
CA ILE A 500 2.23 -25.32 -13.60
C ILE A 500 3.19 -26.14 -12.73
N LEU A 501 3.36 -25.75 -11.46
CA LEU A 501 4.24 -26.43 -10.53
C LEU A 501 3.75 -27.86 -10.22
N GLY A 502 2.45 -28.03 -9.98
CA GLY A 502 1.84 -29.34 -9.72
C GLY A 502 1.98 -30.30 -10.90
N ARG A 503 1.85 -29.81 -12.13
CA ARG A 503 2.13 -30.59 -13.34
C ARG A 503 3.61 -30.97 -13.49
N SER A 504 4.52 -30.13 -12.98
CA SER A 504 5.96 -30.38 -13.04
C SER A 504 6.46 -31.40 -12.02
N LEU A 505 5.73 -31.56 -10.90
CA LEU A 505 6.07 -32.48 -9.81
C LEU A 505 5.38 -33.85 -9.94
N GLY A 506 4.27 -33.93 -10.69
CA GLY A 506 3.50 -35.17 -10.89
C GLY A 506 3.88 -35.97 -12.12
N ALA A 507 4.87 -35.52 -12.90
CA ALA A 507 5.50 -36.23 -14.00
C ALA A 507 6.87 -36.73 -13.54
#